data_AF-A0A7W0WXH1-F1
#
_entry.id   AF-A0A7W0WXH1-F1
#
_cell.length_a   1.000
_cell.length_b   1.000
_cell.length_c   1.000
_cell.angle_alpha   90.00
_cell.angle_beta   90.00
_cell.angle_gamma   90.00
#
_symmetry.space_group_name_H-M   'P 1'
#
loop_
_entity.id
_entity.type
_entity.pdbx_description
1 polymer ?
#
loop_
_entity_poly.entity_id
_entity_poly.type
_entity_poly.pdbx_seq_one_letter_code
_entity_poly.pdbx_strand_id
1 'polypeptide(L)'
;MSGSPKEKLQREEDSTETTDDRELYLRDGRKVVVGENDSLVEIRSPSGMLELRIKLTEEGPVLQMESIRMQLKATESVEIAAKRVEIKAEESVDVVAENSDVRVVGKKIHLN
;
A
#
# COMPACT_ATOMS: atom_id res chain seq x y z
N MET A 1 5.10 -27.60 -55.37
CA MET A 1 5.84 -26.43 -54.86
C MET A 1 4.84 -25.46 -54.21
N SER A 2 3.98 -25.90 -53.29
CA SER A 2 4.14 -25.91 -51.81
C SER A 2 4.79 -24.63 -51.25
N GLY A 3 3.97 -23.59 -51.07
CA GLY A 3 4.29 -22.46 -50.20
C GLY A 3 4.36 -22.90 -48.73
N SER A 4 5.35 -22.36 -48.03
CA SER A 4 5.87 -22.72 -46.71
C SER A 4 4.93 -22.42 -45.53
N PRO A 5 4.75 -23.33 -44.56
CA PRO A 5 4.08 -23.08 -43.29
C PRO A 5 5.10 -22.75 -42.17
N LYS A 6 5.25 -21.47 -41.84
CA LYS A 6 6.06 -21.01 -40.70
C LYS A 6 5.26 -20.25 -39.62
N GLU A 7 3.93 -20.37 -39.62
CA GLU A 7 3.07 -19.39 -38.93
C GLU A 7 2.01 -19.95 -37.97
N LYS A 8 2.18 -21.16 -37.44
CA LYS A 8 1.28 -21.68 -36.41
C LYS A 8 2.07 -22.40 -35.34
N LEU A 9 1.78 -22.09 -34.08
CA LEU A 9 2.35 -22.62 -32.82
C LEU A 9 3.62 -21.87 -32.40
N GLN A 10 3.71 -21.08 -31.32
CA GLN A 10 2.96 -21.00 -30.07
C GLN A 10 2.84 -19.52 -29.66
N ARG A 11 1.63 -19.00 -29.73
CA ARG A 11 1.18 -17.84 -28.95
C ARG A 11 0.56 -18.47 -27.71
N GLU A 12 1.38 -18.73 -26.69
CA GLU A 12 0.90 -18.83 -25.30
C GLU A 12 0.75 -17.36 -24.88
N GLU A 13 -0.43 -16.77 -25.06
CA GLU A 13 -1.44 -16.67 -24.00
C GLU A 13 -0.86 -16.11 -22.70
N ASP A 14 -0.08 -15.02 -22.80
CA ASP A 14 -0.27 -13.92 -21.86
C ASP A 14 -1.65 -13.32 -22.17
N SER A 15 -2.67 -13.88 -21.53
CA SER A 15 -3.96 -13.25 -21.36
C SER A 15 -3.77 -12.00 -20.50
N THR A 16 -3.19 -10.94 -21.07
CA THR A 16 -3.44 -9.60 -20.56
C THR A 16 -4.88 -9.29 -20.93
N GLU A 17 -5.80 -9.74 -20.10
CA GLU A 17 -7.07 -9.03 -19.93
C GLU A 17 -6.69 -7.56 -19.83
N THR A 18 -7.09 -6.78 -20.82
CA THR A 18 -6.82 -5.35 -20.88
C THR A 18 -7.62 -4.70 -19.77
N THR A 19 -7.15 -4.80 -18.52
CA THR A 19 -7.54 -3.88 -17.47
C THR A 19 -7.04 -2.52 -17.93
N ASP A 20 -7.90 -1.51 -17.98
CA ASP A 20 -7.55 -0.13 -18.36
C ASP A 20 -6.75 0.55 -17.23
N ASP A 21 -5.75 -0.18 -16.72
CA ASP A 21 -4.90 0.22 -15.62
C ASP A 21 -3.83 1.17 -16.17
N ARG A 22 -3.73 2.35 -15.57
CA ARG A 22 -2.71 3.33 -15.93
C ARG A 22 -1.44 3.04 -15.14
N GLU A 23 -0.36 2.84 -15.87
CA GLU A 23 0.93 2.50 -15.28
C GLU A 23 1.93 3.64 -15.44
N LEU A 24 2.66 3.95 -14.37
CA LEU A 24 3.75 4.91 -14.36
C LEU A 24 5.02 4.24 -13.82
N TYR A 25 6.05 4.18 -14.66
CA TYR A 25 7.35 3.64 -14.28
C TYR A 25 8.22 4.73 -13.66
N LEU A 26 8.69 4.49 -12.43
CA LEU A 26 9.56 5.40 -11.70
C LEU A 26 11.04 5.11 -12.03
N ARG A 27 11.89 6.11 -11.85
CA ARG A 27 13.32 6.04 -12.23
C ARG A 27 14.12 5.00 -11.45
N ASP A 28 13.64 4.61 -10.28
CA ASP A 28 14.24 3.61 -9.39
C ASP A 28 13.76 2.17 -9.72
N GLY A 29 12.99 2.00 -10.79
CA GLY A 29 12.43 0.72 -11.22
C GLY A 29 11.11 0.35 -10.54
N ARG A 30 10.60 1.17 -9.60
CA ARG A 30 9.25 1.01 -9.06
C ARG A 30 8.20 1.31 -10.12
N LYS A 31 7.00 0.83 -9.87
CA LYS A 31 5.84 1.05 -10.73
C LYS A 31 4.66 1.53 -9.91
N VAL A 32 4.01 2.60 -10.35
CA VAL A 32 2.71 3.03 -9.84
C VAL A 32 1.63 2.52 -10.77
N VAL A 33 0.60 1.89 -10.22
CA VAL A 33 -0.56 1.39 -10.97
C VAL A 33 -1.80 2.10 -10.44
N VAL A 34 -2.58 2.68 -11.34
CA VAL A 34 -3.89 3.25 -11.06
C VAL A 34 -4.94 2.38 -11.75
N GLY A 35 -5.83 1.77 -10.97
CA GLY A 35 -6.82 0.85 -11.49
C GLY A 35 -7.94 1.54 -12.29
N GLU A 36 -8.67 0.75 -13.08
CA GLU A 36 -9.74 1.13 -14.03
C GLU A 36 -10.81 2.15 -13.55
N ASN A 37 -10.97 2.38 -12.24
CA ASN A 37 -11.94 3.33 -11.69
C ASN A 37 -11.32 4.43 -10.80
N ASP A 38 -9.99 4.64 -10.87
CA ASP A 38 -9.22 5.51 -9.96
C ASP A 38 -9.43 5.18 -8.46
N SER A 39 -10.07 4.04 -8.17
CA SER A 39 -10.40 3.55 -6.84
C SER A 39 -9.29 2.72 -6.23
N LEU A 40 -8.23 2.47 -6.99
CA LEU A 40 -7.07 1.71 -6.58
C LEU A 40 -5.80 2.43 -7.03
N VAL A 41 -4.89 2.68 -6.10
CA VAL A 41 -3.53 3.13 -6.39
C VAL A 41 -2.57 2.17 -5.71
N GLU A 42 -1.65 1.60 -6.47
CA GLU A 42 -0.62 0.69 -5.96
C GLU A 42 0.77 1.21 -6.31
N ILE A 43 1.71 1.03 -5.38
CA ILE A 43 3.15 1.17 -5.63
C ILE A 43 3.76 -0.21 -5.50
N ARG A 44 4.46 -0.65 -6.54
CA ARG A 44 5.14 -1.94 -6.59
C ARG A 44 6.64 -1.75 -6.73
N SER A 45 7.40 -2.60 -6.03
CA SER A 45 8.84 -2.68 -6.13
C SER A 45 9.29 -3.12 -7.54
N PRO A 46 10.57 -2.98 -7.90
CA PRO A 46 11.10 -3.54 -9.15
C PRO A 46 10.91 -5.06 -9.29
N SER A 47 10.74 -5.78 -8.17
CA SER A 47 10.46 -7.23 -8.16
C SER A 47 8.97 -7.55 -8.24
N GLY A 48 8.09 -6.55 -8.38
CA GLY A 48 6.64 -6.70 -8.46
C GLY A 48 5.91 -6.83 -7.11
N MET A 49 6.64 -6.80 -5.99
CA MET A 49 6.03 -6.85 -4.65
C MET A 49 5.24 -5.57 -4.38
N LEU A 50 4.06 -5.70 -3.79
CA LEU A 50 3.26 -4.56 -3.37
C LEU A 50 3.95 -3.87 -2.18
N GLU A 51 4.20 -2.57 -2.27
CA GLU A 51 4.75 -1.78 -1.16
C GLU A 51 3.67 -0.95 -0.47
N LEU A 52 2.76 -0.36 -1.26
CA LEU A 52 1.64 0.45 -0.80
C LEU A 52 0.43 0.19 -1.70
N ARG A 53 -0.74 0.08 -1.09
CA ARG A 53 -2.05 0.08 -1.75
C ARG A 53 -2.97 1.08 -1.08
N ILE A 54 -3.62 1.90 -1.88
CA ILE A 54 -4.72 2.77 -1.48
C ILE A 54 -5.95 2.29 -2.24
N LYS A 55 -6.98 1.83 -1.52
CA LYS A 55 -8.25 1.39 -2.10
C LYS A 55 -9.37 2.28 -1.59
N LEU A 56 -10.06 2.98 -2.48
CA LEU A 56 -11.29 3.69 -2.17
C LEU A 56 -12.42 2.65 -1.99
N THR A 57 -13.09 2.69 -0.84
CA THR A 57 -14.24 1.86 -0.53
C THR A 57 -15.44 2.74 -0.19
N GLU A 58 -16.64 2.16 -0.12
CA GLU A 58 -17.86 2.88 0.31
C GLU A 58 -17.73 3.47 1.72
N GLU A 59 -16.92 2.84 2.59
CA GLU A 59 -16.66 3.30 3.96
C GLU A 59 -15.50 4.30 4.04
N GLY A 60 -14.82 4.58 2.93
CA GLY A 60 -13.66 5.47 2.83
C GLY A 60 -12.40 4.80 2.28
N PRO A 61 -11.27 5.54 2.17
CA PRO A 61 -10.00 4.99 1.69
C PRO A 61 -9.38 4.02 2.70
N VAL A 62 -8.95 2.86 2.22
CA VAL A 62 -8.18 1.87 2.97
C VAL A 62 -6.73 1.91 2.48
N LEU A 63 -5.81 2.17 3.40
CA LEU A 63 -4.37 2.11 3.14
C LEU A 63 -3.83 0.77 3.66
N GLN A 64 -3.13 0.05 2.79
CA GLN A 64 -2.41 -1.17 3.12
C GLN A 64 -0.94 -0.98 2.72
N MET A 65 -0.03 -1.32 3.63
CA MET A 65 1.41 -1.23 3.39
C MET A 65 2.06 -2.58 3.66
N GLU A 66 2.89 -3.00 2.73
CA GLU A 66 3.78 -4.14 2.88
C GLU A 66 5.20 -3.58 2.77
N SER A 67 5.70 -3.07 3.90
CA SER A 67 6.97 -2.36 3.97
C SER A 67 7.79 -2.83 5.16
N ILE A 68 9.10 -2.76 5.00
CA ILE A 68 10.09 -3.03 6.06
C ILE A 68 10.02 -1.96 7.16
N ARG A 69 9.55 -0.74 6.84
CA ARG A 69 9.45 0.36 7.82
C ARG A 69 8.40 1.40 7.42
N MET A 70 7.62 1.86 8.40
CA MET A 70 6.73 3.03 8.28
C MET A 70 7.23 4.17 9.17
N GLN A 71 7.22 5.40 8.66
CA GLN A 71 7.52 6.61 9.43
C GLN A 71 6.50 7.70 9.10
N LEU A 72 5.89 8.29 10.13
CA LEU A 72 5.06 9.47 10.02
C LEU A 72 5.82 10.65 10.62
N LYS A 73 6.05 11.70 9.83
CA LYS A 73 6.67 12.95 10.28
C LYS A 73 5.72 14.10 9.95
N ALA A 74 5.35 14.88 10.96
CA ALA A 74 4.52 16.06 10.80
C ALA A 74 5.18 17.24 11.50
N THR A 75 5.07 18.43 10.92
CA THR A 75 5.61 19.66 11.50
C THR A 75 4.77 20.21 12.63
N GLU A 76 3.46 19.93 12.61
CA GLU A 76 2.50 20.46 13.58
C GLU A 76 1.89 19.33 14.43
N SER A 77 1.09 18.45 13.81
CA SER A 77 0.39 17.39 14.55
C SER A 77 0.08 16.16 13.70
N VAL A 78 -0.13 15.03 14.39
CA VAL A 78 -0.78 13.82 13.85
C VAL A 78 -1.98 13.51 14.74
N GLU A 79 -3.17 13.43 14.14
CA GLU A 79 -4.41 13.13 14.85
C GLU A 79 -4.99 11.79 14.36
N ILE A 80 -5.46 10.95 15.29
CA ILE A 80 -6.10 9.66 15.00
C ILE A 80 -7.49 9.68 15.63
N ALA A 81 -8.52 9.85 14.80
CA ALA A 81 -9.93 9.83 15.22
C ALA A 81 -10.62 8.57 14.67
N ALA A 82 -10.98 7.64 15.55
CA ALA A 82 -11.65 6.40 15.18
C ALA A 82 -12.50 5.86 16.33
N LYS A 83 -13.48 5.01 16.01
CA LYS A 83 -14.25 4.27 17.04
C LYS A 83 -13.36 3.32 17.85
N ARG A 84 -12.32 2.76 17.24
CA ARG A 84 -11.34 1.86 17.84
C ARG A 84 -9.97 2.07 17.21
N VAL A 85 -8.93 2.16 18.03
CA VAL A 85 -7.53 2.17 17.62
C VAL A 85 -6.83 0.98 18.29
N GLU A 86 -6.08 0.20 17.53
CA GLU A 86 -5.34 -0.96 18.00
C GLU A 86 -3.91 -0.87 17.47
N ILE A 87 -2.93 -0.91 18.37
CA ILE A 87 -1.51 -0.87 18.06
C ILE A 87 -0.91 -2.20 18.55
N LYS A 88 -0.27 -2.93 17.64
CA LYS A 88 0.43 -4.18 17.93
C LYS A 88 1.87 -4.06 17.48
N ALA A 89 2.78 -4.48 18.33
CA ALA A 89 4.19 -4.65 18.00
C ALA A 89 4.65 -6.00 18.55
N GLU A 90 5.57 -6.65 17.84
CA GLU A 90 6.15 -7.92 18.28
C GLU A 90 7.21 -7.74 19.35
N GLU A 91 7.99 -6.66 19.28
CA GLU A 91 9.10 -6.38 20.21
C GLU A 91 8.75 -5.32 21.25
N SER A 92 8.53 -4.06 20.84
CA SER A 92 8.22 -2.95 21.75
C SER A 92 7.28 -1.91 21.14
N VAL A 93 6.60 -1.16 22.01
CA VAL A 93 5.91 0.09 21.67
C VAL A 93 6.46 1.19 22.55
N ASP A 94 7.14 2.16 21.94
CA ASP A 94 7.71 3.31 22.62
C ASP A 94 6.86 4.56 22.36
N VAL A 95 6.42 5.23 23.43
CA VAL A 95 5.70 6.51 23.36
C VAL A 95 6.52 7.56 24.11
N VAL A 96 7.13 8.48 23.35
CA VAL A 96 8.08 9.45 23.89
C VAL A 96 7.63 10.86 23.54
N ALA A 97 7.65 11.75 24.54
CA ALA A 97 7.55 13.19 24.36
C ALA A 97 8.87 13.80 24.86
N GLU A 98 9.66 14.39 23.95
CA GLU A 98 11.03 14.84 24.28
C GLU A 98 11.06 16.02 25.25
N ASN A 99 10.09 16.93 25.12
CA ASN A 99 10.08 18.21 25.83
C ASN A 99 8.80 18.45 26.64
N SER A 100 7.98 17.41 26.85
CA SER A 100 6.65 17.53 27.48
C SER A 100 6.16 16.18 28.02
N ASP A 101 4.95 16.16 28.55
CA ASP A 101 4.33 14.99 29.15
C ASP A 101 3.60 14.11 28.13
N VAL A 102 3.62 12.79 28.37
CA VAL A 102 2.70 11.85 27.72
C VAL A 102 1.42 11.77 28.56
N ARG A 103 0.29 12.20 27.99
CA ARG A 103 -1.02 12.17 28.65
C ARG A 103 -1.90 11.06 28.10
N VAL A 104 -2.24 10.08 28.94
CA VAL A 104 -3.20 9.02 28.62
C VAL A 104 -4.48 9.24 29.44
N VAL A 105 -5.62 9.40 28.76
CA VAL A 105 -6.92 9.65 29.42
C VAL A 105 -7.93 8.61 28.98
N GLY A 106 -8.55 7.95 29.94
CA GLY A 106 -9.62 6.98 29.71
C GLY A 106 -10.36 6.67 30.99
N LYS A 107 -11.57 6.11 30.88
CA LYS A 107 -12.36 5.68 32.06
C LYS A 107 -11.67 4.55 32.83
N LYS A 108 -10.90 3.71 32.13
CA LYS A 108 -10.07 2.63 32.68
C LYS A 108 -8.77 2.56 31.89
N ILE A 109 -7.65 2.41 32.60
CA ILE A 109 -6.33 2.21 32.03
C ILE A 109 -5.77 0.97 32.71
N HIS A 110 -5.40 -0.03 31.91
CA HIS A 110 -4.76 -1.25 32.38
C HIS A 110 -3.29 -1.19 31.97
N LEU A 111 -2.40 -1.20 32.95
CA LEU A 111 -0.96 -1.35 32.76
C LEU A 111 -0.60 -2.66 33.43
N ASN A 112 -0.08 -3.61 32.65
CA ASN A 112 0.32 -4.93 33.12
C ASN A 112 1.83 -5.06 33.06
#